data_AF-A0A7L2WIV6-F1
#
_entry.id   AF-A0A7L2WIV6-F1
#
_cell.length_a   1.000
_cell.length_b   1.000
_cell.length_c   1.000
_cell.angle_alpha   90.00
_cell.angle_beta   90.00
_cell.angle_gamma   90.00
#
_symmetry.space_group_name_H-M   'P 1'
#
loop_
_entity.id
_entity.type
_entity.pdbx_description
1 polymer ?
#
loop_
_entity_poly.entity_id
_entity_poly.type
_entity_poly.pdbx_seq_one_letter_code
_entity_poly.pdbx_strand_id
1 'polypeptide(L)'
;SQTYSQGIELACQKEREFVKHSVEYTWNLAEAQQKLGGLALHNSESCDQESARAKVEAAEMRWREEEWRRKEEALKQRERLNLWNTPPVSKEVFNKSLINQKRKEKEDEDDSEPLMQKHEQKIRHFGMLSRWDDSQRFLSDHPYLVCEETSRYLMLWCFHLEAEQ
;
A
#
# COMPACT_ATOMS: atom_id res chain seq x y z
N SER A 1 112.08 -10.11 -13.28
CA SER A 1 111.23 -11.22 -12.79
C SER A 1 110.01 -10.77 -11.98
N GLN A 2 110.11 -9.72 -11.15
CA GLN A 2 109.01 -9.32 -10.24
C GLN A 2 107.75 -8.78 -10.94
N THR A 3 107.91 -8.04 -12.05
CA THR A 3 106.80 -7.44 -12.83
C THR A 3 105.97 -8.46 -13.62
N TYR A 4 106.59 -9.55 -14.09
CA TYR A 4 105.91 -10.63 -14.82
C TYR A 4 105.04 -11.49 -13.89
N SER A 5 105.56 -11.83 -12.71
CA SER A 5 104.80 -12.54 -11.65
C SER A 5 103.55 -11.77 -11.24
N GLN A 6 103.68 -10.46 -11.04
CA GLN A 6 102.59 -9.58 -10.60
C GLN A 6 101.48 -9.44 -11.67
N GLY A 7 101.85 -9.46 -12.96
CA GLY A 7 100.89 -9.45 -14.06
C GLY A 7 100.07 -10.74 -14.17
N ILE A 8 100.70 -11.90 -13.94
CA ILE A 8 100.01 -13.21 -13.92
C ILE A 8 99.05 -13.30 -12.73
N GLU A 9 99.47 -12.84 -11.55
CA GLU A 9 98.63 -12.82 -10.35
C GLU A 9 97.36 -11.97 -10.55
N LEU A 10 97.51 -10.79 -11.18
CA LEU A 10 96.40 -9.90 -11.49
C LEU A 10 95.41 -10.51 -12.49
N ALA A 11 95.92 -11.25 -13.49
CA ALA A 11 95.10 -11.96 -14.47
C ALA A 11 94.31 -13.11 -13.81
N CYS A 12 94.97 -13.94 -12.99
CA CYS A 12 94.34 -15.01 -12.22
C CYS A 12 93.28 -14.47 -11.23
N GLN A 13 93.49 -13.27 -10.68
CA GLN A 13 92.51 -12.65 -9.78
C GLN A 13 91.29 -12.16 -10.55
N LYS A 14 91.48 -11.45 -11.68
CA LYS A 14 90.38 -11.03 -12.56
C LYS A 14 89.55 -12.20 -13.08
N GLU A 15 90.20 -13.30 -13.46
CA GLU A 15 89.50 -14.49 -13.96
C GLU A 15 88.66 -15.15 -12.86
N ARG A 16 89.17 -15.23 -11.63
CA ARG A 16 88.39 -15.71 -10.47
C ARG A 16 87.20 -14.81 -10.14
N GLU A 17 87.38 -13.50 -10.19
CA GLU A 17 86.30 -12.53 -9.96
C GLU A 17 85.23 -12.63 -11.05
N PHE A 18 85.64 -12.77 -12.31
CA PHE A 18 84.73 -12.99 -13.43
C PHE A 18 83.92 -14.28 -13.28
N VAL A 19 84.59 -15.40 -12.94
CA VAL A 19 83.92 -16.68 -12.71
C VAL A 19 82.96 -16.58 -11.51
N LYS A 20 83.36 -15.92 -10.42
CA LYS A 20 82.47 -15.68 -9.27
C LYS A 20 81.20 -14.93 -9.68
N HIS A 21 81.35 -13.80 -10.36
CA HIS A 21 80.20 -13.00 -10.80
C HIS A 21 79.32 -13.74 -11.81
N SER A 22 79.92 -14.53 -12.72
CA SER A 22 79.16 -15.36 -13.65
C SER A 22 78.32 -16.40 -12.91
N VAL A 23 78.91 -17.12 -11.95
CA VAL A 23 78.21 -18.13 -11.15
C VAL A 23 77.09 -17.48 -10.34
N GLU A 24 77.38 -16.36 -9.66
CA GLU A 24 76.43 -15.62 -8.85
C GLU A 24 75.26 -15.07 -9.69
N TYR A 25 75.53 -14.56 -10.90
CA TYR A 25 74.50 -14.13 -11.84
C TYR A 25 73.61 -15.29 -12.30
N THR A 26 74.20 -16.44 -12.65
CA THR A 26 73.43 -17.62 -13.07
C THR A 26 72.59 -18.19 -11.94
N TRP A 27 73.10 -18.18 -10.71
CA TRP A 27 72.36 -18.59 -9.53
C TRP A 27 71.17 -17.65 -9.26
N ASN A 28 71.41 -16.34 -9.25
CA ASN A 28 70.37 -15.34 -9.03
C ASN A 28 69.27 -15.42 -10.11
N LEU A 29 69.65 -15.69 -11.37
CA LEU A 29 68.69 -15.89 -12.46
C LEU A 29 67.83 -17.14 -12.23
N ALA A 30 68.45 -18.26 -11.86
CA ALA A 30 67.74 -19.50 -11.57
C ALA A 30 66.79 -19.34 -10.36
N GLU A 31 67.23 -18.64 -9.31
CA GLU A 31 66.42 -18.33 -8.14
C GLU A 31 65.22 -17.42 -8.49
N ALA A 32 65.45 -16.39 -9.32
CA ALA A 32 64.38 -15.51 -9.79
C ALA A 32 63.34 -16.26 -10.65
N GLN A 33 63.78 -17.19 -11.51
CA GLN A 33 62.91 -18.04 -12.32
C GLN A 33 62.09 -19.02 -11.45
N GLN A 34 62.72 -19.62 -10.43
CA GLN A 34 62.02 -20.48 -9.49
C GLN A 34 60.95 -19.72 -8.70
N LYS A 35 61.26 -18.50 -8.23
CA LYS A 35 60.30 -17.62 -7.54
C LYS A 35 59.12 -17.25 -8.44
N LEU A 36 59.37 -16.91 -9.71
CA LEU A 36 58.31 -16.63 -10.68
C LEU A 36 57.42 -17.85 -10.92
N GLY A 37 58.00 -19.05 -11.08
CA GLY A 37 57.24 -20.29 -11.24
C GLY A 37 56.35 -20.61 -10.04
N GLY A 38 56.87 -20.47 -8.82
CA GLY A 38 56.11 -20.68 -7.58
C GLY A 38 54.94 -19.69 -7.43
N LEU A 39 55.18 -18.41 -7.74
CA LEU A 39 54.13 -17.39 -7.72
C LEU A 39 53.03 -17.64 -8.76
N ALA A 40 53.39 -18.08 -9.96
CA ALA A 40 52.43 -18.38 -11.02
C ALA A 40 51.51 -19.57 -10.65
N LEU A 41 52.07 -20.62 -10.07
CA LEU A 41 51.30 -21.79 -9.59
C LEU A 41 50.32 -21.40 -8.49
N HIS A 42 50.78 -20.70 -7.44
CA HIS A 42 49.92 -20.28 -6.34
C HIS A 42 48.81 -19.33 -6.83
N ASN A 43 49.11 -18.44 -7.79
CA ASN A 43 48.11 -17.55 -8.37
C ASN A 43 47.05 -18.33 -9.17
N SER A 44 47.46 -19.32 -9.96
CA SER A 44 46.52 -20.20 -10.68
C SER A 44 45.62 -20.97 -9.72
N GLU A 45 46.20 -21.64 -8.71
CA GLU A 45 45.44 -22.42 -7.73
C GLU A 45 44.46 -21.55 -6.92
N SER A 46 44.90 -20.34 -6.52
CA SER A 46 44.05 -19.37 -5.83
C SER A 46 42.88 -18.93 -6.72
N CYS A 47 43.14 -18.61 -7.99
CA CYS A 47 42.12 -18.20 -8.95
C CYS A 47 41.10 -19.32 -9.23
N ASP A 48 41.57 -20.55 -9.40
CA ASP A 48 40.71 -21.73 -9.62
C ASP A 48 39.84 -22.02 -8.40
N GLN A 49 40.40 -21.88 -7.20
CA GLN A 49 39.66 -22.06 -5.95
C GLN A 49 38.59 -20.98 -5.77
N GLU A 50 38.91 -19.71 -6.03
CA GLU A 50 37.94 -18.61 -5.99
C GLU A 50 36.83 -18.81 -7.03
N SER A 51 37.19 -19.21 -8.25
CA SER A 51 36.23 -19.53 -9.31
C SER A 51 35.28 -20.66 -8.92
N ALA A 52 35.80 -21.73 -8.30
CA ALA A 52 34.99 -22.85 -7.83
C ALA A 52 34.02 -22.41 -6.72
N ARG A 53 34.50 -21.63 -5.74
CA ARG A 53 33.67 -21.08 -4.65
C ARG A 53 32.56 -20.19 -5.20
N ALA A 54 32.89 -19.26 -6.10
CA ALA A 54 31.92 -18.37 -6.72
C ALA A 54 30.85 -19.14 -7.52
N LYS A 55 31.21 -20.22 -8.20
CA LYS A 55 30.24 -21.08 -8.91
C LYS A 55 29.27 -21.78 -7.96
N VAL A 56 29.76 -22.31 -6.85
CA VAL A 56 28.92 -22.96 -5.83
C VAL A 56 27.97 -21.92 -5.20
N GLU A 57 28.51 -20.78 -4.77
CA GLU A 57 27.71 -19.72 -4.18
C GLU A 57 26.64 -19.18 -5.14
N ALA A 58 26.99 -18.99 -6.42
CA ALA A 58 26.03 -18.59 -7.44
C ALA A 58 24.95 -19.65 -7.70
N ALA A 59 25.27 -20.94 -7.60
CA ALA A 59 24.29 -22.01 -7.71
C ALA A 59 23.34 -22.03 -6.50
N GLU A 60 23.87 -21.85 -5.29
CA GLU A 60 23.04 -21.73 -4.08
C GLU A 60 22.12 -20.52 -4.11
N MET A 61 22.62 -19.36 -4.56
CA MET A 61 21.79 -18.16 -4.72
C MET A 61 20.65 -18.39 -5.70
N ARG A 62 20.94 -18.99 -6.87
CA ARG A 62 19.91 -19.34 -7.86
C ARG A 62 18.86 -20.29 -7.30
N TRP A 63 19.28 -21.30 -6.53
CA TRP A 63 18.35 -22.21 -5.87
C TRP A 63 17.45 -21.47 -4.86
N ARG A 64 18.04 -20.58 -4.05
CA ARG A 64 17.30 -19.75 -3.08
C ARG A 64 16.30 -18.83 -3.77
N GLU A 65 16.70 -18.18 -4.87
CA GLU A 65 15.83 -17.33 -5.67
C GLU A 65 14.63 -18.10 -6.23
N GLU A 66 14.87 -19.29 -6.78
CA GLU A 66 13.81 -20.18 -7.27
C GLU A 66 12.82 -20.59 -6.16
N GLU A 67 13.35 -20.93 -4.98
CA GLU A 67 12.53 -21.27 -3.82
C GLU A 67 11.67 -20.08 -3.37
N TRP A 68 12.25 -18.88 -3.32
CA TRP A 68 11.54 -17.66 -2.97
C TRP A 68 10.48 -17.30 -4.02
N ARG A 69 10.78 -17.45 -5.30
CA ARG A 69 9.82 -17.26 -6.38
C ARG A 69 8.62 -18.21 -6.22
N ARG A 70 8.86 -19.48 -5.90
CA ARG A 70 7.78 -20.44 -5.63
C ARG A 70 6.94 -20.05 -4.41
N LYS A 71 7.57 -19.52 -3.35
CA LYS A 71 6.86 -19.01 -2.16
C LYS A 71 6.03 -17.76 -2.49
N GLU A 72 6.57 -16.83 -3.28
CA GLU A 72 5.87 -15.63 -3.72
C GLU A 72 4.64 -15.99 -4.58
N GLU A 73 4.78 -16.92 -5.52
CA GLU A 73 3.66 -17.41 -6.32
C GLU A 73 2.58 -18.08 -5.45
N ALA A 74 2.98 -18.90 -4.47
CA ALA A 74 2.04 -19.52 -3.54
C ALA A 74 1.29 -18.48 -2.69
N LEU A 75 1.97 -17.42 -2.23
CA LEU A 75 1.36 -16.30 -1.53
C LEU A 75 0.38 -15.55 -2.44
N LYS A 76 0.76 -15.24 -3.67
CA LYS A 76 -0.08 -14.55 -4.65
C LYS A 76 -1.35 -15.35 -4.99
N GLN A 77 -1.24 -16.67 -5.14
CA GLN A 77 -2.42 -17.53 -5.34
C GLN A 77 -3.31 -17.56 -4.10
N ARG A 78 -2.71 -17.63 -2.90
CA ARG A 78 -3.46 -17.58 -1.65
C ARG A 78 -4.19 -16.25 -1.48
N GLU A 79 -3.54 -15.12 -1.79
CA GLU A 79 -4.17 -13.80 -1.79
C GLU A 79 -5.33 -13.72 -2.77
N ARG A 80 -5.17 -14.28 -3.98
CA ARG A 80 -6.22 -14.32 -5.00
C ARG A 80 -7.42 -15.18 -4.58
N LEU A 81 -7.19 -16.26 -3.85
CA LEU A 81 -8.24 -17.18 -3.36
C LEU A 81 -8.88 -16.73 -2.05
N ASN A 82 -8.22 -15.87 -1.27
CA ASN A 82 -8.78 -15.34 -0.03
C ASN A 82 -9.96 -14.41 -0.36
N LEU A 83 -11.19 -14.92 -0.23
CA LEU A 83 -12.42 -14.15 -0.44
C LEU A 83 -12.46 -12.86 0.39
N TRP A 84 -11.80 -12.84 1.56
CA TRP A 84 -11.68 -11.68 2.45
C TRP A 84 -10.79 -10.54 1.91
N ASN A 85 -9.90 -10.84 0.97
CA ASN A 85 -9.03 -9.86 0.31
C ASN A 85 -9.55 -9.44 -1.07
N THR A 86 -10.73 -9.92 -1.48
CA THR A 86 -11.40 -9.40 -2.67
C THR A 86 -11.67 -7.92 -2.39
N PRO A 87 -10.95 -6.97 -3.04
CA PRO A 87 -11.31 -5.58 -2.87
C PRO A 87 -12.76 -5.44 -3.35
N PRO A 88 -13.63 -4.72 -2.62
CA PRO A 88 -14.97 -4.45 -3.12
C PRO A 88 -14.84 -3.93 -4.56
N VAL A 89 -15.66 -4.52 -5.46
CA VAL A 89 -15.62 -4.30 -6.91
C VAL A 89 -15.64 -2.81 -7.29
N SER A 90 -16.10 -1.95 -6.38
CA SER A 90 -16.06 -0.50 -6.50
C SER A 90 -15.38 0.14 -5.30
N LYS A 91 -14.48 1.09 -5.56
CA LYS A 91 -13.94 2.00 -4.55
C LYS A 91 -15.01 3.04 -4.23
N GLU A 92 -15.39 3.18 -2.97
CA GLU A 92 -16.42 4.14 -2.56
C GLU A 92 -15.88 5.57 -2.73
N VAL A 93 -16.37 6.28 -3.77
CA VAL A 93 -15.91 7.63 -4.15
C VAL A 93 -16.72 8.75 -3.51
N PHE A 94 -17.87 8.42 -2.91
CA PHE A 94 -18.75 9.40 -2.27
C PHE A 94 -19.49 8.77 -1.11
N ASN A 95 -19.20 9.24 0.10
CA ASN A 95 -19.92 8.87 1.32
C ASN A 95 -20.33 10.15 2.05
N LYS A 96 -21.58 10.59 1.83
CA LYS A 96 -22.16 11.75 2.52
C LYS A 96 -23.35 11.27 3.35
N SER A 97 -23.23 11.40 4.66
CA SER A 97 -24.33 11.16 5.59
C SER A 97 -24.92 12.50 6.05
N LEU A 98 -26.24 12.61 6.05
CA LEU A 98 -26.99 13.77 6.54
C LEU A 98 -27.81 13.33 7.75
N ILE A 99 -27.42 13.78 8.94
CA ILE A 99 -28.17 13.54 10.17
C ILE A 99 -29.22 14.65 10.29
N ASN A 100 -30.49 14.27 10.33
CA ASN A 100 -31.59 15.21 10.42
C ASN A 100 -31.73 15.73 11.86
N GLN A 101 -30.81 16.61 12.26
CA GLN A 101 -30.84 17.24 13.57
C GLN A 101 -32.02 18.23 13.61
N LYS A 102 -32.94 18.04 14.57
CA LYS A 102 -34.13 18.90 14.72
C LYS A 102 -33.69 20.37 14.83
N ARG A 103 -34.09 21.19 13.86
CA ARG A 103 -33.96 22.65 13.98
C ARG A 103 -34.92 23.09 15.08
N LYS A 104 -34.49 24.01 15.94
CA LYS A 104 -35.38 24.65 16.91
C LYS A 104 -36.49 25.34 16.11
N GLU A 105 -37.70 24.81 16.21
CA GLU A 105 -38.91 25.45 15.73
C GLU A 105 -38.99 26.78 16.46
N LYS A 106 -38.77 27.88 15.73
CA LYS A 106 -39.31 29.15 16.14
C LYS A 106 -40.78 29.06 15.77
N GLU A 107 -41.64 29.19 16.78
CA GLU A 107 -43.04 29.51 16.57
C GLU A 107 -43.07 30.88 15.89
N ASP A 108 -42.98 30.88 14.56
CA ASP A 108 -43.32 32.03 13.75
C ASP A 108 -44.86 32.05 13.69
N GLU A 109 -45.46 32.60 14.74
CA GLU A 109 -46.78 33.23 14.67
C GLU A 109 -46.66 34.44 13.73
N ASP A 110 -46.78 34.25 12.41
CA ASP A 110 -47.35 35.30 11.54
C ASP A 110 -47.65 34.85 10.09
N ASP A 111 -48.72 35.42 9.55
CA ASP A 111 -48.92 35.71 8.12
C ASP A 111 -49.16 34.57 7.12
N SER A 112 -50.09 33.66 7.41
CA SER A 112 -50.77 32.89 6.35
C SER A 112 -52.27 33.01 6.54
N GLU A 113 -53.04 33.21 5.46
CA GLU A 113 -54.51 33.12 5.47
C GLU A 113 -54.95 31.99 6.42
N PRO A 114 -55.97 32.21 7.29
CA PRO A 114 -56.29 31.24 8.32
C PRO A 114 -56.42 29.88 7.66
N LEU A 115 -55.59 28.91 8.09
CA LEU A 115 -55.46 27.56 7.49
C LEU A 115 -56.83 26.93 7.17
N MET A 116 -57.82 27.33 7.96
CA MET A 116 -59.27 27.13 7.81
C MET A 116 -59.82 27.46 6.42
N GLN A 117 -59.53 28.62 5.83
CA GLN A 117 -60.06 29.03 4.51
C GLN A 117 -59.47 28.19 3.37
N LYS A 118 -58.17 27.89 3.42
CA LYS A 118 -57.50 27.11 2.38
C LYS A 118 -57.90 25.64 2.37
N HIS A 119 -58.28 25.09 3.53
CA HIS A 119 -58.55 23.67 3.71
C HIS A 119 -59.97 23.34 4.17
N GLU A 120 -60.88 24.30 4.09
CA GLU A 120 -62.26 24.20 4.56
C GLU A 120 -62.98 22.94 4.07
N GLN A 121 -62.91 22.66 2.77
CA GLN A 121 -63.57 21.50 2.17
C GLN A 121 -63.06 20.18 2.76
N LYS A 122 -61.76 20.08 3.06
CA LYS A 122 -61.16 18.88 3.65
C LYS A 122 -61.51 18.75 5.12
N ILE A 123 -61.60 19.86 5.85
CA ILE A 123 -62.05 19.88 7.24
C ILE A 123 -63.50 19.43 7.32
N ARG A 124 -64.38 19.95 6.45
CA ARG A 124 -65.77 19.49 6.37
C ARG A 124 -65.87 18.02 5.97
N HIS A 125 -65.07 17.58 5.00
CA HIS A 125 -65.01 16.16 4.63
C HIS A 125 -64.66 15.28 5.82
N PHE A 126 -63.64 15.65 6.59
CA PHE A 126 -63.29 14.95 7.82
C PHE A 126 -64.45 14.93 8.83
N GLY A 127 -65.13 16.05 9.04
CA GLY A 127 -66.29 16.13 9.92
C GLY A 127 -67.48 15.27 9.49
N MET A 128 -67.53 14.85 8.22
CA MET A 128 -68.56 13.93 7.70
C MET A 128 -68.16 12.44 7.83
N LEU A 129 -66.92 12.11 8.20
CA LEU A 129 -66.49 10.72 8.38
C LEU A 129 -66.99 10.17 9.72
N SER A 130 -67.66 9.02 9.69
CA SER A 130 -68.17 8.35 10.90
C SER A 130 -67.36 7.14 11.34
N ARG A 131 -66.62 6.50 10.42
CA ARG A 131 -65.82 5.31 10.70
C ARG A 131 -64.42 5.72 11.12
N TRP A 132 -63.96 5.17 12.24
CA TRP A 132 -62.64 5.47 12.79
C TRP A 132 -61.49 5.16 11.82
N ASP A 133 -61.56 4.03 11.09
CA ASP A 133 -60.53 3.65 10.11
C ASP A 133 -60.38 4.71 9.00
N ASP A 134 -61.50 5.25 8.53
CA ASP A 134 -61.53 6.25 7.46
C ASP A 134 -60.97 7.59 7.98
N SER A 135 -61.36 7.99 9.21
CA SER A 135 -60.86 9.18 9.87
C SER A 135 -59.35 9.11 10.13
N GLN A 136 -58.83 7.98 10.62
CA GLN A 136 -57.39 7.82 10.85
C GLN A 136 -56.62 7.89 9.53
N ARG A 137 -57.10 7.19 8.50
CA ARG A 137 -56.44 7.21 7.18
C ARG A 137 -56.44 8.61 6.58
N PHE A 138 -57.56 9.32 6.66
CA PHE A 138 -57.68 10.68 6.16
C PHE A 138 -56.72 11.66 6.85
N LEU A 139 -56.58 11.58 8.18
CA LEU A 139 -55.64 12.42 8.92
C LEU A 139 -54.18 12.01 8.69
N SER A 140 -53.92 10.74 8.39
CA SER A 140 -52.57 10.27 8.01
C SER A 140 -52.16 10.85 6.64
N ASP A 141 -53.10 10.93 5.70
CA ASP A 141 -52.89 11.54 4.39
C ASP A 141 -52.84 13.09 4.45
N HIS A 142 -53.44 13.68 5.49
CA HIS A 142 -53.54 15.13 5.69
C HIS A 142 -53.11 15.55 7.12
N PRO A 143 -51.83 15.35 7.50
CA PRO A 143 -51.37 15.57 8.88
C PRO A 143 -51.47 17.03 9.34
N TYR A 144 -51.45 17.98 8.41
CA TYR A 144 -51.59 19.41 8.68
C TYR A 144 -52.99 19.81 9.19
N LEU A 145 -53.99 18.92 9.11
CA LEU A 145 -55.31 19.13 9.69
C LEU A 145 -55.36 18.79 11.20
N VAL A 146 -54.32 18.14 11.73
CA VAL A 146 -54.23 17.76 13.15
C VAL A 146 -53.70 18.96 13.96
N CYS A 147 -54.53 20.01 14.06
CA CYS A 147 -54.24 21.23 14.80
C CYS A 147 -55.49 21.76 15.54
N GLU A 148 -55.28 22.69 16.47
CA GLU A 148 -56.37 23.26 17.28
C GLU A 148 -57.34 24.12 16.45
N GLU A 149 -56.86 24.76 15.39
CA GLU A 149 -57.66 25.57 14.47
C GLU A 149 -58.74 24.71 13.79
N THR A 150 -58.40 23.48 13.42
CA THR A 150 -59.32 22.54 12.78
C THR A 150 -60.43 22.12 13.75
N SER A 151 -60.11 21.87 15.03
CA SER A 151 -61.13 21.53 16.03
C SER A 151 -62.06 22.72 16.31
N ARG A 152 -61.53 23.94 16.40
CA ARG A 152 -62.34 25.17 16.52
C ARG A 152 -63.29 25.36 15.34
N TYR A 153 -62.81 25.14 14.10
CA TYR A 153 -63.66 25.22 12.92
C TYR A 153 -64.85 24.25 13.01
N LEU A 154 -64.60 22.98 13.33
CA LEU A 154 -65.63 21.94 13.40
C LEU A 154 -66.67 22.24 14.48
N MET A 155 -66.24 22.74 15.65
CA MET A 155 -67.15 23.17 16.71
C MET A 155 -68.06 24.32 16.24
N LEU A 156 -67.50 25.34 15.60
CA LEU A 156 -68.29 26.45 15.05
C LEU A 156 -69.25 25.97 13.96
N TRP A 157 -68.80 25.05 13.11
CA TRP A 157 -69.62 24.46 12.06
C TRP A 157 -70.81 23.66 12.64
N CYS A 158 -70.63 22.92 13.74
CA CYS A 158 -71.73 22.28 14.45
C CYS A 158 -72.79 23.29 14.90
N PHE A 159 -72.39 24.42 15.49
CA PHE A 159 -73.35 25.46 15.90
C PHE A 159 -74.08 26.09 14.70
N HIS A 160 -73.38 26.28 13.58
CA HIS A 160 -74.00 26.80 12.37
C HIS A 160 -75.06 25.82 11.81
N LEU A 161 -74.75 24.52 11.75
CA LEU A 161 -75.68 23.48 11.32
C LEU A 161 -76.89 23.34 12.25
N GLU A 162 -76.71 23.57 13.55
CA GLU A 162 -77.81 23.58 14.53
C GLU A 162 -78.73 24.80 14.35
N ALA A 163 -78.17 25.97 14.02
CA ALA A 163 -78.95 27.19 13.77
C ALA A 163 -79.71 27.19 12.43
N GLU A 164 -79.30 26.34 11.48
CA GLU A 164 -79.99 26.15 10.18
C GLU A 164 -81.16 25.14 10.25
N GLN A 165 -81.37 24.47 11.39
CA GLN A 165 -82.52 23.59 11.65
C GLN A 165 -83.75 24.37 12.12
#